data_AF-A0A3D4PMD5-F1
#
_entry.id   AF-A0A3D4PMD5-F1
#
_cell.length_a   1.000
_cell.length_b   1.000
_cell.length_c   1.000
_cell.angle_alpha   90.00
_cell.angle_beta   90.00
_cell.angle_gamma   90.00
#
_symmetry.space_group_name_H-M   'P 1'
#
loop_
_entity.id
_entity.type
_entity.pdbx_description
1 polymer ?
#
loop_
_entity_poly.entity_id
_entity_poly.type
_entity_poly.pdbx_seq_one_letter_code
_entity_poly.pdbx_strand_id
1 'polypeptide(L)'
;MVFHQVDSSRQIIIGMDEAGYGPKLGPLVIAVSAWSMPKRLTVEDLWTQLDDVLTNKLASRDKRLHVGDSKQVYSSTKGIASLERSVLSLMAACQIRSLNLTE
;
A
#
# COMPACT_ATOMS: atom_id res chain seq x y z
N MET A 1 24.97 5.32 19.47
CA MET A 1 24.17 4.53 18.52
C MET A 1 24.16 3.10 19.02
N VAL A 2 23.08 2.70 19.71
CA VAL A 2 22.94 1.34 20.25
C VAL A 2 22.19 0.53 19.21
N PHE A 3 22.87 -0.40 18.54
CA PHE A 3 22.17 -1.41 17.76
C PHE A 3 21.63 -2.43 18.76
N HIS A 4 20.34 -2.33 19.08
CA HIS A 4 19.66 -3.45 19.73
C HIS A 4 19.79 -4.67 18.83
N GLN A 5 20.19 -5.80 19.42
CA GLN A 5 20.30 -7.07 18.75
C GLN A 5 18.96 -7.38 18.08
N VAL A 6 18.91 -7.26 16.75
CA VAL A 6 17.70 -7.55 15.98
C VAL A 6 17.43 -9.03 16.14
N ASP A 7 16.22 -9.36 16.61
CA ASP A 7 15.69 -10.71 16.61
C ASP A 7 16.02 -11.40 15.28
N SER A 8 16.91 -12.40 15.32
CA SER A 8 17.40 -13.11 14.13
C SER A 8 16.29 -13.78 13.33
N SER A 9 15.08 -13.91 13.89
CA SER A 9 13.89 -14.47 13.25
C SER A 9 13.07 -13.45 12.46
N ARG A 10 13.44 -12.16 12.46
CA ARG A 10 12.75 -11.09 11.74
C ARG A 10 13.61 -10.43 10.65
N GLN A 11 12.94 -9.90 9.63
CA GLN A 11 13.52 -9.08 8.58
C GLN A 11 12.74 -7.77 8.43
N ILE A 12 13.40 -6.76 7.87
CA ILE A 12 12.78 -5.50 7.48
C ILE A 12 12.58 -5.51 5.97
N ILE A 13 11.34 -5.33 5.52
CA ILE A 13 11.04 -4.97 4.13
C ILE A 13 10.87 -3.46 4.07
N ILE A 14 11.45 -2.84 3.05
CA ILE A 14 11.28 -1.43 2.76
C ILE A 14 10.61 -1.31 1.39
N GLY A 15 9.41 -0.74 1.36
CA GLY A 15 8.73 -0.34 0.13
C GLY A 15 8.91 1.15 -0.12
N MET A 16 9.22 1.51 -1.36
CA MET A 16 9.36 2.91 -1.79
C MET A 16 8.55 3.15 -3.06
N ASP A 17 7.99 4.35 -3.18
CA ASP A 17 7.23 4.77 -4.36
C ASP A 17 7.24 6.30 -4.50
N GLU A 18 6.90 6.81 -5.68
CA GLU A 18 6.82 8.23 -5.98
C GLU A 18 5.52 8.65 -6.68
N ALA A 19 5.12 9.90 -6.46
CA ALA A 19 4.02 10.54 -7.15
C ALA A 19 4.42 11.95 -7.61
N GLY A 20 4.02 12.32 -8.83
CA GLY A 20 4.30 13.64 -9.39
C GLY A 20 5.56 13.73 -10.25
N TYR A 21 6.10 12.62 -10.75
CA TYR A 21 7.29 12.62 -11.62
C TYR A 21 7.06 13.23 -13.02
N GLY A 22 5.85 13.14 -13.56
CA GLY A 22 5.52 13.58 -14.94
C GLY A 22 5.25 15.08 -15.15
N PRO A 23 4.48 15.75 -14.28
CA PRO A 23 4.17 17.18 -14.44
C PRO A 23 5.39 18.10 -14.39
N LYS A 24 5.34 19.23 -15.10
CA LYS A 24 6.42 20.26 -15.08
C LYS A 24 6.39 21.14 -13.82
N LEU A 25 5.25 21.17 -13.12
CA LEU A 25 4.98 22.01 -11.95
C LEU A 25 4.21 21.18 -10.92
N GLY A 26 4.41 21.49 -9.65
CA GLY A 26 3.84 20.74 -8.51
C GLY A 26 4.91 19.97 -7.73
N PRO A 27 4.58 19.43 -6.55
CA PRO A 27 5.53 18.68 -5.73
C PRO A 27 5.78 17.27 -6.31
N LEU A 28 7.04 16.84 -6.26
CA LEU A 28 7.38 15.42 -6.30
C LEU A 28 7.32 14.88 -4.87
N VAL A 29 6.49 13.87 -4.65
CA VAL A 29 6.38 13.19 -3.35
C VAL A 29 7.06 11.83 -3.48
N ILE A 30 7.99 11.55 -2.58
CA ILE A 30 8.62 10.22 -2.43
C ILE A 30 8.18 9.68 -1.07
N ALA A 31 7.64 8.48 -1.06
CA ALA A 31 7.18 7.80 0.14
C ALA A 31 8.01 6.54 0.40
N VAL A 32 8.27 6.27 1.67
CA VAL A 32 8.94 5.04 2.13
C VAL A 32 8.15 4.46 3.29
N SER A 33 7.90 3.14 3.23
CA SER A 33 7.32 2.38 4.34
C SER A 33 8.26 1.23 4.73
N ALA A 34 8.42 1.00 6.03
CA ALA A 34 9.27 -0.06 6.55
C ALA A 34 8.43 -1.02 7.41
N TRP A 35 8.58 -2.32 7.16
CA TRP A 35 7.76 -3.38 7.74
C TRP A 35 8.67 -4.40 8.40
N SER A 36 8.44 -4.72 9.67
CA SER A 36 9.11 -5.84 10.34
C SER A 36 8.26 -7.09 10.24
N MET A 37 8.80 -8.14 9.64
CA MET A 37 8.09 -9.41 9.49
C MET A 37 8.97 -10.63 9.80
N PRO A 38 8.39 -11.79 10.10
CA PRO A 38 9.14 -13.04 10.26
C PRO A 38 9.96 -13.37 9.00
N LYS A 39 11.21 -13.81 9.18
CA LYS A 39 12.11 -14.23 8.09
C LYS A 39 11.59 -15.42 7.27
N ARG A 40 10.71 -16.22 7.87
CA ARG A 40 10.11 -17.39 7.20
C ARG A 40 9.12 -17.01 6.10
N LEU A 41 8.66 -15.76 6.07
CA LEU A 41 7.72 -15.26 5.07
C LEU A 41 8.48 -14.56 3.95
N THR A 42 7.98 -14.65 2.73
CA THR A 42 8.38 -13.81 1.59
C THR A 42 7.37 -12.69 1.37
N VAL A 43 7.63 -11.79 0.42
CA VAL A 43 6.65 -10.76 0.01
C VAL A 43 5.43 -11.42 -0.66
N GLU A 44 5.66 -12.48 -1.43
CA GLU A 44 4.61 -13.25 -2.11
C GLU A 44 3.69 -13.97 -1.11
N ASP A 45 4.24 -14.42 0.02
CA ASP A 45 3.44 -15.01 1.10
C ASP A 45 2.44 -14.00 1.69
N LEU A 46 2.77 -12.70 1.71
CA LEU A 46 1.86 -11.66 2.20
C LEU A 46 0.65 -11.49 1.28
N TRP A 47 0.89 -11.51 -0.04
CA TRP A 47 -0.20 -11.49 -1.02
C TRP A 47 -1.08 -12.72 -0.90
N THR A 48 -0.47 -13.89 -0.73
CA THR A 48 -1.20 -15.16 -0.56
C THR A 48 -2.06 -15.15 0.71
N GLN A 49 -1.54 -14.62 1.83
CA GLN A 49 -2.31 -14.50 3.08
C GLN A 49 -3.49 -13.54 2.99
N LEU A 50 -3.46 -12.60 2.04
CA LEU A 50 -4.47 -11.57 1.87
C LEU A 50 -5.34 -11.78 0.63
N ASP A 51 -5.19 -12.90 -0.11
CA ASP A 51 -5.85 -13.12 -1.40
C ASP A 51 -7.39 -13.19 -1.27
N ASP A 52 -7.93 -13.53 -0.11
CA ASP A 52 -9.39 -13.49 0.12
C ASP A 52 -9.96 -12.06 0.17
N VAL A 53 -9.10 -11.05 0.42
CA VAL A 53 -9.51 -9.66 0.67
C VAL A 53 -8.92 -8.69 -0.34
N LEU A 54 -7.72 -8.96 -0.86
CA LEU A 54 -6.99 -8.11 -1.79
C LEU A 54 -6.91 -8.75 -3.18
N THR A 55 -6.85 -7.91 -4.21
CA THR A 55 -6.52 -8.32 -5.57
C THR A 55 -5.63 -7.27 -6.21
N ASN A 56 -4.68 -7.68 -7.05
CA ASN A 56 -3.93 -6.80 -7.95
C ASN A 56 -4.36 -6.96 -9.41
N LYS A 57 -5.44 -7.70 -9.67
CA LYS A 57 -5.97 -7.98 -11.01
C LYS A 57 -7.23 -7.17 -11.26
N LEU A 58 -7.32 -6.65 -12.48
CA LEU A 58 -8.55 -6.07 -13.00
C LEU A 58 -9.58 -7.17 -13.28
N ALA A 59 -10.52 -7.37 -12.36
CA ALA A 59 -11.63 -8.30 -12.53
C ALA A 59 -12.96 -7.57 -12.40
N SER A 60 -13.85 -7.76 -13.39
CA SER A 60 -15.20 -7.19 -13.30
C SER A 60 -15.97 -7.89 -12.17
N ARG A 61 -16.61 -7.12 -11.28
CA ARG A 61 -17.44 -7.61 -10.16
C ARG A 61 -16.67 -8.34 -9.04
N ASP A 62 -15.34 -8.25 -9.00
CA ASP A 62 -14.60 -8.69 -7.82
C ASP A 62 -14.91 -7.74 -6.64
N LYS A 63 -15.20 -8.31 -5.47
CA LYS A 63 -15.55 -7.57 -4.26
C LYS A 63 -14.32 -7.27 -3.39
N ARG A 64 -13.18 -7.91 -3.68
CA ARG A 64 -11.91 -7.67 -3.00
C ARG A 64 -11.44 -6.23 -3.23
N LEU A 65 -10.61 -5.74 -2.32
CA LEU A 65 -9.98 -4.44 -2.42
C LEU A 65 -8.90 -4.51 -3.50
N HIS A 66 -9.01 -3.66 -4.52
CA HIS A 66 -8.01 -3.58 -5.56
C HIS A 66 -6.82 -2.76 -5.04
N VAL A 67 -5.66 -3.41 -4.94
CA VAL A 67 -4.37 -2.81 -4.54
C VAL A 67 -3.37 -3.15 -5.63
N GLY A 68 -2.83 -2.13 -6.29
CA GLY A 68 -1.95 -2.29 -7.43
C GLY A 68 -1.46 -0.94 -7.93
N ASP A 69 -0.85 -0.93 -9.12
CA ASP A 69 -0.36 0.30 -9.74
C ASP A 69 -1.48 1.34 -9.86
N SER A 70 -1.18 2.57 -9.43
CA SER A 70 -2.19 3.63 -9.37
C SER A 70 -2.81 3.91 -10.74
N LYS A 71 -2.10 3.72 -11.86
CA LYS A 71 -2.63 3.90 -13.22
C LYS A 71 -3.46 2.73 -13.71
N GLN A 72 -3.36 1.56 -13.06
CA GLN A 72 -4.27 0.42 -13.26
C GLN A 72 -5.53 0.55 -12.40
N VAL A 73 -5.40 1.08 -11.18
CA VAL A 73 -6.52 1.25 -10.24
C VAL A 73 -7.35 2.49 -10.57
N TYR A 74 -6.70 3.59 -10.95
CA TYR A 74 -7.35 4.84 -11.35
C TYR A 74 -7.61 4.88 -12.84
N SER A 75 -8.83 5.25 -13.22
CA SER A 75 -9.11 5.76 -14.55
C SER A 75 -9.95 7.03 -14.46
N SER A 76 -9.69 7.99 -15.33
CA SER A 76 -10.48 9.24 -15.40
C SER A 76 -11.97 8.98 -15.61
N THR A 77 -12.33 7.87 -16.25
CA THR A 77 -13.72 7.44 -16.47
C THR A 77 -14.37 6.82 -15.22
N LYS A 78 -13.62 6.10 -14.37
CA LYS A 78 -14.15 5.42 -13.17
C LYS A 78 -14.01 6.25 -11.90
N GLY A 79 -13.23 7.34 -11.95
CA GLY A 79 -12.95 8.19 -10.80
C GLY A 79 -12.09 7.52 -9.74
N ILE A 80 -12.07 8.09 -8.54
CA ILE A 80 -11.20 7.67 -7.42
C ILE A 80 -11.86 6.67 -6.47
N ALA A 81 -13.15 6.35 -6.64
CA ALA A 81 -13.94 5.59 -5.66
C ALA A 81 -13.33 4.21 -5.31
N SER A 82 -12.76 3.50 -6.29
CA SER A 82 -12.08 2.21 -6.03
C SER A 82 -10.80 2.39 -5.21
N LEU A 83 -10.05 3.46 -5.47
CA LEU A 83 -8.83 3.78 -4.74
C LEU A 83 -9.16 4.20 -3.30
N GLU A 84 -10.12 5.10 -3.15
CA GLU A 84 -10.62 5.58 -1.85
C GLU A 84 -11.14 4.43 -0.99
N ARG A 85 -11.95 3.52 -1.55
CA ARG A 85 -12.43 2.32 -0.86
C ARG A 85 -11.28 1.50 -0.29
N SER A 86 -10.26 1.20 -1.10
CA SER A 86 -9.10 0.41 -0.64
C SER A 86 -8.36 1.12 0.49
N VAL A 87 -8.05 2.42 0.32
CA VAL A 87 -7.31 3.21 1.32
C VAL A 87 -8.08 3.30 2.64
N LEU A 88 -9.35 3.71 2.61
CA LEU A 88 -10.15 3.88 3.83
C LEU A 88 -10.37 2.55 4.57
N SER A 89 -10.55 1.45 3.84
CA SER A 89 -10.72 0.11 4.45
C SER A 89 -9.44 -0.32 5.18
N LEU A 90 -8.28 -0.11 4.58
CA LEU A 90 -6.98 -0.43 5.19
C LEU A 90 -6.68 0.48 6.39
N MET A 91 -6.96 1.78 6.29
CA MET A 91 -6.81 2.71 7.41
C MET A 91 -7.67 2.30 8.61
N ALA A 92 -8.93 1.94 8.36
CA ALA A 92 -9.84 1.46 9.39
C ALA A 92 -9.33 0.15 10.02
N ALA A 93 -8.84 -0.79 9.22
CA ALA A 93 -8.27 -2.06 9.71
C ALA A 93 -7.03 -1.85 10.59
N CYS A 94 -6.17 -0.87 10.26
CA CYS A 94 -4.99 -0.54 11.04
C CYS A 94 -5.29 0.35 12.25
N GLN A 95 -6.56 0.73 12.49
CA GLN A 95 -6.96 1.70 13.51
C GLN A 95 -6.21 3.05 13.40
N ILE A 96 -5.70 3.36 12.21
CA ILE A 96 -5.00 4.61 11.94
C ILE A 96 -6.07 5.66 11.68
N ARG A 97 -6.17 6.67 12.55
CA ARG A 97 -6.92 7.89 12.22
C ARG A 97 -6.15 8.65 11.15
N SER A 98 -6.85 9.07 10.10
CA SER A 98 -6.37 10.15 9.23
C SER A 98 -6.08 11.35 10.11
N LEU A 99 -4.82 11.77 10.17
CA LEU A 99 -4.45 13.11 10.60
C LEU A 99 -4.71 14.01 9.38
N ASN A 100 -5.85 14.70 9.39
CA ASN A 100 -6.24 15.78 8.47
C ASN A 100 -5.78 15.63 7.00
N LEU A 101 -6.65 15.06 6.15
CA LEU A 101 -6.53 15.12 4.69
C LEU A 101 -7.02 16.45 4.08
N THR A 102 -7.23 17.48 4.91
CA THR A 102 -7.73 18.80 4.51
C THR A 102 -6.71 19.87 4.89
N GLU A 103 -5.58 19.91 4.19
CA GLU A 103 -4.85 21.14 3.87
C GLU A 103 -4.36 21.08 2.43
#